data_AF-A0A2A6ECP1-F1
#
_entry.id   AF-A0A2A6ECP1-F1
#
_cell.length_a   1.000
_cell.length_b   1.000
_cell.length_c   1.000
_cell.angle_alpha   90.00
_cell.angle_beta   90.00
_cell.angle_gamma   90.00
#
_symmetry.space_group_name_H-M   'P 1'
#
loop_
_entity.id
_entity.type
_entity.pdbx_description
1 polymer ?
#
loop_
_entity_poly.entity_id
_entity_poly.type
_entity_poly.pdbx_seq_one_letter_code
_entity_poly.pdbx_strand_id
1 'polypeptide(L)'
;MSDSEIMTILVLFHAHRFRDLKSFYLGYICQHMRGDFPHRLSYNRFVERQAQVALHLLLFLQTCALGKCSGISIIDSTPLAS
;
A
#
# COMPACT_ATOMS: atom_id res chain seq x y z
N MET A 1 13.48 -1.47 6.90
CA MET A 1 12.30 -1.77 6.08
C MET A 1 12.73 -1.84 4.63
N SER A 2 12.45 -2.97 4.00
CA SER A 2 12.69 -3.31 2.59
C SER A 2 11.59 -2.74 1.68
N ASP A 3 11.82 -2.80 0.37
CA ASP A 3 10.85 -2.31 -0.61
C ASP A 3 9.57 -3.15 -0.60
N SER A 4 9.66 -4.47 -0.42
CA SER A 4 8.50 -5.35 -0.29
C SER A 4 7.68 -5.03 0.96
N GLU A 5 8.31 -4.78 2.11
CA GLU A 5 7.59 -4.35 3.32
C GLU A 5 6.83 -3.03 3.09
N ILE A 6 7.46 -2.05 2.41
CA ILE A 6 6.80 -0.78 2.05
C ILE A 6 5.62 -1.02 1.11
N MET A 7 5.79 -1.86 0.09
CA MET A 7 4.71 -2.26 -0.83
C MET A 7 3.55 -2.89 -0.08
N THR A 8 3.84 -3.84 0.81
CA THR A 8 2.82 -4.52 1.62
C THR A 8 2.04 -3.52 2.48
N ILE A 9 2.71 -2.57 3.13
CA ILE A 9 2.04 -1.53 3.92
C ILE A 9 1.11 -0.67 3.05
N LEU A 10 1.54 -0.28 1.85
CA LEU A 10 0.71 0.50 0.92
C LEU A 10 -0.53 -0.28 0.44
N VAL A 11 -0.37 -1.58 0.17
CA VAL A 11 -1.48 -2.47 -0.19
C VAL A 11 -2.46 -2.62 0.98
N LEU A 12 -1.95 -2.84 2.20
CA LEU A 12 -2.77 -2.93 3.41
C LEU A 12 -3.53 -1.63 3.68
N PHE A 13 -2.90 -0.47 3.49
CA PHE A 13 -3.57 0.83 3.64
C PHE A 13 -4.80 0.92 2.72
N HIS A 14 -4.65 0.55 1.45
CA HIS A 14 -5.74 0.54 0.48
C HIS A 14 -6.83 -0.49 0.83
N ALA A 15 -6.45 -1.69 1.25
CA ALA A 15 -7.39 -2.75 1.61
C ALA A 15 -8.22 -2.42 2.86
N HIS A 16 -7.61 -1.81 3.87
CA HIS A 16 -8.29 -1.44 5.12
C HIS A 16 -9.06 -0.11 5.04
N ARG A 17 -8.95 0.64 3.93
CA ARG A 17 -9.70 1.89 3.67
C ARG A 17 -9.56 2.95 4.77
N PHE A 18 -8.37 3.08 5.35
CA PHE A 18 -8.08 4.17 6.30
C PHE A 18 -8.18 5.54 5.60
N ARG A 19 -8.58 6.58 6.35
CA ARG A 19 -8.71 7.95 5.78
C ARG A 19 -7.39 8.54 5.33
N ASP A 20 -6.34 8.37 6.13
CA ASP A 20 -5.04 8.95 5.87
C ASP A 20 -3.91 8.00 6.25
N LEU A 21 -2.82 8.11 5.49
CA LEU A 21 -1.69 7.21 5.59
C LEU A 21 -0.90 7.38 6.90
N LYS A 22 -0.90 8.59 7.46
CA LYS A 22 -0.14 8.90 8.68
C LYS A 22 -0.76 8.23 9.89
N SER A 23 -2.07 8.35 10.05
CA SER A 23 -2.84 7.70 11.11
C SER A 23 -2.75 6.19 11.00
N PHE A 24 -2.86 5.64 9.77
CA PHE A 24 -2.67 4.21 9.53
C PHE A 24 -1.26 3.74 9.94
N TYR A 25 -0.22 4.40 9.46
CA TYR A 25 1.16 3.97 9.72
C TYR A 25 1.52 4.09 11.20
N LEU A 26 1.28 5.25 11.83
CA LEU A 26 1.69 5.49 13.21
C LEU A 26 0.77 4.81 14.23
N GLY A 27 -0.53 4.75 13.94
CA GLY A 27 -1.54 4.23 14.85
C GLY A 27 -1.74 2.72 14.72
N TYR A 28 -1.65 2.17 13.50
CA TYR A 28 -1.89 0.74 13.27
C TYR A 28 -0.59 -0.03 13.08
N ILE A 29 0.20 0.30 12.05
CA ILE A 29 1.42 -0.45 11.71
C ILE A 29 2.43 -0.42 12.86
N CYS A 30 2.74 0.78 13.37
CA CYS A 30 3.73 0.94 14.43
C CYS A 30 3.27 0.41 15.80
N GLN A 31 1.97 0.25 16.05
CA GLN A 31 1.45 -0.21 17.34
C GLN A 31 1.11 -1.70 17.34
N HIS A 32 0.43 -2.17 16.29
CA HIS A 32 -0.17 -3.49 16.26
C HIS A 32 0.60 -4.49 15.39
N MET A 33 1.34 -4.04 14.38
CA MET A 33 2.10 -4.92 13.46
C MET A 33 3.60 -4.91 13.76
N ARG A 34 3.96 -4.86 15.04
CA ARG A 34 5.36 -4.70 15.43
C ARG A 34 6.21 -5.93 15.14
N GLY A 35 5.61 -7.11 15.19
CA GLY A 35 6.26 -8.39 14.87
C GLY A 35 6.48 -8.57 13.37
N ASP A 36 5.53 -8.13 12.55
CA ASP A 36 5.59 -8.27 11.09
C ASP A 36 6.59 -7.28 10.46
N PHE A 37 6.71 -6.09 11.05
CA PHE A 37 7.61 -5.04 10.56
C PHE A 37 8.62 -4.63 11.64
N PRO A 38 9.57 -5.46 12.06
CA PRO A 38 10.44 -5.17 13.20
C PRO A 38 11.32 -3.91 13.01
N HIS A 39 11.71 -3.62 11.77
CA HIS A 39 12.63 -2.52 11.41
C HIS A 39 11.92 -1.35 10.69
N ARG A 40 10.93 -0.75 11.37
CA ARG A 40 10.15 0.39 10.87
C ARG A 40 11.00 1.65 10.70
N LEU A 41 10.74 2.38 9.62
CA LEU A 41 11.29 3.71 9.40
C LEU A 41 10.45 4.77 10.14
N SER A 42 11.02 5.96 10.34
CA SER A 42 10.20 7.12 10.71
C SER A 42 9.18 7.41 9.60
N TYR A 43 8.05 8.02 9.95
CA TYR A 43 6.99 8.31 8.97
C TYR A 43 7.51 9.13 7.77
N ASN A 44 8.32 10.16 8.01
CA ASN A 44 8.87 10.98 6.93
C ASN A 44 9.76 10.16 5.99
N ARG A 45 10.64 9.32 6.55
CA ARG A 45 11.52 8.45 5.77
C ARG A 45 10.74 7.37 5.01
N PHE A 46 9.64 6.88 5.58
CA PHE A 46 8.71 6.00 4.89
C PHE A 46 8.08 6.69 3.68
N VAL A 47 7.59 7.93 3.84
CA VAL A 47 7.01 8.73 2.73
C VAL A 47 8.03 9.00 1.63
N GLU A 48 9.26 9.39 1.96
CA GLU A 48 10.35 9.58 0.98
C GLU A 48 10.58 8.32 0.13
N ARG A 49 10.54 7.14 0.75
CA ARG A 49 10.77 5.86 0.06
C ARG A 49 9.60 5.43 -0.81
N GLN A 50 8.37 5.88 -0.55
CA GLN A 50 7.22 5.49 -1.38
C GLN A 50 7.42 5.85 -2.85
N ALA A 51 7.99 7.02 -3.15
CA ALA A 51 8.26 7.44 -4.52
C ALA A 51 9.22 6.47 -5.25
N GLN A 52 10.20 5.92 -4.54
CA GLN A 52 11.17 4.97 -5.10
C GLN A 52 10.56 3.56 -5.30
N VAL A 53 9.60 3.22 -4.46
CA VAL A 53 8.93 1.90 -4.47
C VAL A 53 7.71 1.87 -5.38
N ALA A 54 7.14 3.03 -5.74
CA ALA A 54 5.94 3.15 -6.56
C ALA A 54 6.04 2.39 -7.89
N LEU A 55 7.17 2.49 -8.58
CA LEU A 55 7.39 1.76 -9.84
C LEU A 55 7.42 0.25 -9.63
N HIS A 56 8.09 -0.22 -8.57
CA HIS A 56 8.14 -1.64 -8.21
C HIS A 56 6.76 -2.19 -7.87
N LEU A 57 5.96 -1.40 -7.13
CA LEU A 57 4.58 -1.74 -6.81
C LEU A 57 3.71 -1.82 -8.06
N LEU A 58 3.82 -0.85 -8.97
CA LEU A 58 3.09 -0.85 -10.23
C LEU A 58 3.43 -2.09 -11.05
N LEU A 59 4.72 -2.38 -11.23
CA LEU A 59 5.17 -3.55 -11.99
C LEU A 59 4.65 -4.84 -11.36
N PHE A 60 4.78 -5.02 -10.05
CA PHE A 60 4.26 -6.19 -9.35
C PHE A 60 2.75 -6.36 -9.54
N LEU A 61 1.99 -5.28 -9.43
CA LEU A 61 0.54 -5.34 -9.64
C LEU A 61 0.23 -5.78 -11.07
N GLN A 62 0.89 -5.19 -12.07
CA GLN A 62 0.65 -5.49 -13.48
C GLN A 62 1.05 -6.90 -13.89
N THR A 63 2.18 -7.41 -13.39
CA THR A 63 2.75 -8.68 -13.85
C THR A 63 2.34 -9.88 -13.00
N CYS A 64 2.05 -9.66 -11.72
CA CYS A 64 1.82 -10.75 -10.76
C CYS A 64 0.44 -10.73 -10.11
N ALA A 65 -0.13 -9.55 -9.84
CA ALA A 65 -1.37 -9.45 -9.05
C ALA A 65 -2.64 -9.26 -9.88
N LEU A 66 -2.54 -8.71 -11.09
CA LEU A 66 -3.67 -8.63 -12.01
C LEU A 66 -3.95 -10.00 -12.62
N GLY A 67 -5.20 -10.44 -12.51
CA GLY A 67 -5.67 -11.65 -13.19
C GLY A 67 -5.52 -11.53 -14.71
N LYS A 68 -5.53 -12.67 -15.42
CA LYS A 68 -5.56 -12.68 -16.88
C LYS A 68 -6.80 -11.93 -17.36
N CYS A 69 -6.59 -10.84 -18.10
CA CYS A 69 -7.69 -10.12 -18.74
C CYS A 69 -8.34 -11.05 -19.77
N SER A 70 -9.61 -11.41 -19.56
CA SER A 70 -10.38 -12.27 -20.48
C SER A 70 -10.98 -11.51 -21.66
N GLY A 71 -10.51 -10.27 -21.91
CA GLY A 71 -11.09 -9.34 -22.89
C GLY A 71 -12.21 -8.45 -22.32
N ILE A 72 -12.52 -8.58 -21.02
CA ILE A 72 -13.52 -7.75 -20.33
C ILE A 72 -12.83 -7.08 -19.14
N SER A 73 -12.87 -5.75 -19.12
CA SER A 73 -12.40 -4.94 -17.99
C SER A 73 -13.57 -4.14 -17.45
N ILE A 74 -13.91 -4.33 -16.18
CA ILE A 74 -14.98 -3.59 -15.50
C ILE A 74 -14.33 -2.50 -14.67
N ILE A 75 -14.62 -1.25 -15.02
CA ILE A 75 -14.27 -0.09 -14.21
C ILE A 75 -15.50 0.23 -13.36
N ASP A 76 -15.41 0.02 -12.04
CA ASP A 76 -16.47 0.44 -11.14
C ASP A 76 -16.30 1.93 -10.82
N SER A 77 -17.27 2.72 -11.26
CA SER A 77 -17.39 4.14 -10.91
C SER A 77 -18.16 4.24 -9.60
N THR A 78 -17.52 3.95 -8.46
CA THR A 78 -18.16 4.18 -7.17
C THR A 78 -18.33 5.71 -7.00
N PRO A 79 -19.55 6.25 -6.93
CA PRO A 79 -19.74 7.69 -6.77
C PRO A 79 -19.18 8.10 -5.42
N LEU A 80 -18.30 9.12 -5.39
CA LEU A 80 -17.97 9.80 -4.15
C LEU A 80 -19.21 10.58 -3.72
N ALA A 81 -19.97 10.04 -2.76
CA ALA A 81 -21.10 10.76 -2.18
C ALA A 81 -20.62 12.11 -1.64
N SER A 82 -21.25 13.19 -2.14
CA SER A 82 -21.03 14.58 -1.73
C SER A 82 -21.50 14.86 -0.31
#